data_AF-A0A6H1FNL5-F1
#
_entry.id   AF-A0A6H1FNL5-F1
#
_cell.length_a   1.000
_cell.length_b   1.000
_cell.length_c   1.000
_cell.angle_alpha   90.00
_cell.angle_beta   90.00
_cell.angle_gamma   90.00
#
_symmetry.space_group_name_H-M   'P 1'
#
loop_
_entity.id
_entity.type
_entity.pdbx_description
1 polymer ?
#
loop_
_entity_poly.entity_id
_entity_poly.type
_entity_poly.pdbx_seq_one_letter_code
_entity_poly.pdbx_strand_id
1 'polypeptide(L)'
;MSIRIIPQDQLEKSEKRTAEVIPPLLFPRLKNLYNRRAERLRELAASNPLGDYLRFAALIAHAQEVVLYDHPLEMDLTALIVESAKTGKPPLDIHVLPRDPHWQRLLQSLIAELKPEMDGPALAVIENLEKASSLELEEMATALFNADFALVSSDKAPFIWAALSLYWAQMATLIPGKAKAEYGEQRQFCPVCGSIPVSSMVHIGTTNGLRYLHCNLCETEWHVVRVKCSNCEQTRDLNYWSLDSEQAAIKAETCGDCGTYLKILYQEKDPKVEAVADDLASLVLDARMEQEGFARSSINPFLFPGEGE
;
A
#
# COMPACT_ATOMS: atom_id res chain seq x y z
N MET A 1 -17.04 11.02 4.25
CA MET A 1 -17.18 11.07 2.78
C MET A 1 -16.50 9.83 2.24
N SER A 2 -17.24 8.98 1.53
CA SER A 2 -16.70 7.85 0.79
C SER A 2 -16.20 8.31 -0.58
N ILE A 3 -15.42 7.48 -1.26
CA ILE A 3 -14.97 7.74 -2.63
C ILE A 3 -15.43 6.58 -3.50
N ARG A 4 -16.11 6.89 -4.61
CA ARG A 4 -16.61 5.89 -5.56
C ARG A 4 -15.94 6.05 -6.91
N ILE A 5 -15.64 4.94 -7.56
CA ILE A 5 -15.18 4.92 -8.94
C ILE A 5 -16.41 4.89 -9.84
N ILE A 6 -16.52 5.85 -10.76
CA ILE A 6 -17.62 5.91 -11.71
C ILE A 6 -17.12 5.79 -13.16
N PRO A 7 -17.91 5.19 -14.07
CA PRO A 7 -17.60 5.14 -15.50
C PRO A 7 -17.38 6.53 -16.12
N GLN A 8 -16.55 6.58 -17.18
CA GLN A 8 -16.10 7.83 -17.80
C GLN A 8 -17.25 8.68 -18.37
N ASP A 9 -18.26 8.03 -18.96
CA ASP A 9 -19.44 8.63 -19.59
C ASP A 9 -20.38 9.35 -18.60
N GLN A 10 -20.31 9.00 -17.31
CA GLN A 10 -21.11 9.64 -16.26
C GLN A 10 -20.49 10.95 -15.75
N LEU A 11 -19.20 11.19 -16.00
CA LEU A 11 -18.50 12.40 -15.57
C LEU A 11 -18.85 13.61 -16.44
N GLU A 12 -19.00 13.42 -17.76
CA GLU A 12 -19.25 14.49 -18.73
C GLU A 12 -20.59 15.20 -18.52
N LYS A 13 -21.57 14.52 -17.89
CA LYS A 13 -22.90 15.09 -17.62
C LYS A 13 -22.94 15.99 -16.37
N SER A 14 -21.86 16.07 -15.59
CA SER A 14 -21.85 16.67 -14.24
C SER A 14 -20.98 17.94 -14.08
N GLU A 15 -20.19 18.35 -15.08
CA GLU A 15 -19.19 19.41 -14.88
C GLU A 15 -19.77 20.84 -15.00
N LYS A 16 -20.26 21.40 -13.88
CA LYS A 16 -20.17 22.85 -13.65
C LYS A 16 -18.78 23.17 -13.09
N ARG A 17 -17.89 23.68 -13.95
CA ARG A 17 -16.54 24.13 -13.60
C ARG A 17 -16.57 25.33 -12.66
N THR A 18 -15.97 25.24 -11.47
CA THR A 18 -15.40 26.37 -10.71
C THR A 18 -14.54 25.89 -9.52
N ALA A 19 -13.38 26.54 -9.33
CA ALA A 19 -12.37 26.40 -8.24
C ALA A 19 -11.63 25.05 -8.11
N GLU A 20 -10.38 25.07 -7.61
CA GLU A 20 -9.46 23.94 -7.45
C GLU A 20 -10.13 22.69 -6.86
N VAL A 21 -10.53 21.76 -7.73
CA VAL A 21 -11.14 20.50 -7.30
C VAL A 21 -10.04 19.63 -6.72
N ILE A 22 -10.05 19.45 -5.40
CA ILE A 22 -9.18 18.46 -4.72
C ILE A 22 -9.47 17.09 -5.34
N PRO A 23 -8.49 16.45 -5.99
CA PRO A 23 -8.67 15.11 -6.53
C PRO A 23 -8.96 14.15 -5.37
N PRO A 24 -10.12 13.50 -5.30
CA PRO A 24 -10.43 12.63 -4.17
C PRO A 24 -9.56 11.36 -4.18
N LEU A 25 -9.09 10.96 -5.36
CA LEU A 25 -8.29 9.78 -5.60
C LEU A 25 -7.18 10.09 -6.59
N LEU A 26 -6.01 9.50 -6.38
CA LEU A 26 -4.92 9.43 -7.33
C LEU A 26 -4.68 7.95 -7.64
N PHE A 27 -4.92 7.57 -8.89
CA PHE A 27 -4.58 6.22 -9.37
C PHE A 27 -3.05 6.05 -9.42
N PRO A 28 -2.57 4.82 -9.25
CA PRO A 28 -1.14 4.56 -9.21
C PRO A 28 -0.47 4.90 -10.53
N ARG A 29 0.77 5.39 -10.44
CA ARG A 29 1.65 5.60 -11.60
C ARG A 29 2.87 4.71 -11.43
N LEU A 30 2.81 3.52 -12.02
CA LEU A 30 3.82 2.48 -11.76
C LEU A 30 5.17 2.75 -12.41
N LYS A 31 5.23 3.63 -13.42
CA LYS A 31 6.49 3.98 -14.09
C LYS A 31 7.51 4.48 -13.06
N ASN A 32 8.61 3.74 -12.88
CA ASN A 32 9.68 3.98 -11.91
C ASN A 32 9.25 3.93 -10.43
N LEU A 33 8.04 3.46 -10.11
CA LEU A 33 7.55 3.44 -8.72
C LEU A 33 8.41 2.48 -7.88
N TYR A 34 8.58 1.24 -8.35
CA TYR A 34 9.30 0.22 -7.63
C TYR A 34 10.83 0.45 -7.69
N ASN A 35 11.35 0.97 -8.81
CA ASN A 35 12.73 1.43 -8.86
C ASN A 35 13.04 2.53 -7.83
N ARG A 36 12.19 3.56 -7.73
CA ARG A 36 12.35 4.61 -6.71
C ARG A 36 12.29 4.05 -5.29
N ARG A 37 11.36 3.12 -5.03
CA ARG A 37 11.25 2.43 -3.73
C ARG A 37 12.53 1.67 -3.40
N ALA A 38 13.08 0.92 -4.36
CA ALA A 38 14.34 0.20 -4.19
C ALA A 38 15.52 1.15 -3.93
N GLU A 39 15.65 2.23 -4.71
CA GLU A 39 16.67 3.26 -4.49
C GLU A 39 16.56 3.91 -3.10
N ARG A 40 15.34 4.27 -2.69
CA ARG A 40 15.10 4.87 -1.37
C ARG A 40 15.41 3.91 -0.24
N LEU A 41 15.02 2.65 -0.34
CA LEU A 41 15.35 1.61 0.64
C LEU A 41 16.87 1.45 0.79
N ARG A 42 17.63 1.45 -0.31
CA ARG A 42 19.11 1.39 -0.28
C ARG A 42 19.73 2.65 0.33
N GLU A 43 19.20 3.83 0.02
CA GLU A 43 19.64 5.10 0.63
C GLU A 43 19.46 5.06 2.16
N LEU A 44 18.27 4.68 2.62
CA LEU A 44 17.95 4.56 4.04
C LEU A 44 18.77 3.48 4.75
N ALA A 45 19.10 2.39 4.06
CA ALA A 45 19.85 1.27 4.61
C ALA A 45 21.30 1.60 5.01
N ALA A 46 21.89 2.67 4.47
CA ALA A 46 23.29 3.02 4.70
C ALA A 46 23.59 3.43 6.16
N SER A 47 22.59 4.02 6.84
CA SER A 47 22.74 4.57 8.19
C SER A 47 21.68 4.04 9.17
N ASN A 48 20.96 2.98 8.81
CA ASN A 48 19.89 2.41 9.62
C ASN A 48 20.34 1.11 10.31
N PRO A 49 20.03 0.89 11.60
CA PRO A 49 20.32 -0.38 12.29
C PRO A 49 19.73 -1.62 11.61
N LEU A 50 18.63 -1.47 10.86
CA LEU A 50 17.98 -2.52 10.07
C LEU A 50 18.46 -2.56 8.62
N GLY A 51 19.67 -2.05 8.34
CA GLY A 51 20.18 -1.85 6.99
C GLY A 51 20.18 -3.11 6.12
N ASP A 52 20.51 -4.28 6.68
CA ASP A 52 20.48 -5.54 5.91
C ASP A 52 19.06 -5.89 5.46
N TYR A 53 18.08 -5.71 6.33
CA TYR A 53 16.68 -5.95 6.01
C TYR A 53 16.11 -4.94 5.01
N LEU A 54 16.50 -3.67 5.12
CA LEU A 54 16.14 -2.65 4.12
C LEU A 54 16.75 -2.95 2.75
N ARG A 55 17.99 -3.47 2.69
CA ARG A 55 18.61 -3.96 1.45
C ARG A 55 17.86 -5.15 0.88
N PHE A 56 17.45 -6.11 1.72
CA PHE A 56 16.60 -7.23 1.31
C PHE A 56 15.26 -6.75 0.72
N ALA A 57 14.56 -5.83 1.38
CA ALA A 57 13.32 -5.24 0.85
C ALA A 57 13.57 -4.50 -0.49
N ALA A 58 14.74 -3.86 -0.64
CA ALA A 58 15.13 -3.21 -1.89
C ALA A 58 15.32 -4.19 -3.03
N LEU A 59 15.80 -5.41 -2.77
CA LEU A 59 15.88 -6.48 -3.77
C LEU A 59 14.49 -6.87 -4.27
N ILE A 60 13.53 -7.08 -3.35
CA ILE A 60 12.14 -7.40 -3.70
C ILE A 60 11.52 -6.27 -4.54
N ALA A 61 11.66 -5.01 -4.10
CA ALA A 61 11.15 -3.87 -4.86
C ALA A 61 11.80 -3.75 -6.25
N HIS A 62 13.10 -4.01 -6.37
CA HIS A 62 13.76 -4.01 -7.67
C HIS A 62 13.23 -5.12 -8.58
N ALA A 63 13.05 -6.33 -8.06
CA ALA A 63 12.45 -7.44 -8.80
C ALA A 63 11.02 -7.11 -9.25
N GLN A 64 10.23 -6.39 -8.44
CA GLN A 64 8.89 -5.92 -8.87
C GLN A 64 8.97 -4.98 -10.07
N GLU A 65 9.98 -4.10 -10.18
CA GLU A 65 10.16 -3.25 -11.36
C GLU A 65 10.48 -4.08 -12.62
N VAL A 66 11.37 -5.05 -12.50
CA VAL A 66 11.75 -5.95 -13.61
C VAL A 66 10.55 -6.76 -14.07
N VAL A 67 9.87 -7.42 -13.15
CA VAL A 67 8.70 -8.26 -13.44
C VAL A 67 7.53 -7.44 -13.98
N LEU A 68 7.32 -6.21 -13.51
CA LEU A 68 6.32 -5.29 -14.08
C LEU A 68 6.58 -5.02 -15.57
N TYR A 69 7.84 -4.84 -15.94
CA TYR A 69 8.24 -4.56 -17.32
C TYR A 69 8.05 -5.80 -18.21
N ASP A 70 8.43 -6.99 -17.74
CA ASP A 70 8.39 -8.23 -18.53
C ASP A 70 6.99 -8.86 -18.60
N HIS A 71 6.14 -8.60 -17.61
CA HIS A 71 4.81 -9.21 -17.50
C HIS A 71 3.69 -8.17 -17.31
N PRO A 72 3.49 -7.24 -18.26
CA PRO A 72 2.39 -6.30 -18.19
C PRO A 72 1.04 -7.01 -18.24
N LEU A 73 0.10 -6.57 -17.41
CA LEU A 73 -1.27 -7.06 -17.40
C LEU A 73 -2.08 -6.37 -18.50
N GLU A 74 -2.76 -7.19 -19.31
CA GLU A 74 -3.78 -6.74 -20.25
C GLU A 74 -5.13 -7.32 -19.83
N MET A 75 -6.07 -6.45 -19.44
CA MET A 75 -7.41 -6.84 -18.98
C MET A 75 -8.41 -5.70 -19.18
N ASP A 76 -9.65 -6.03 -19.55
CA ASP A 76 -10.77 -5.07 -19.57
C ASP A 76 -11.55 -5.12 -18.25
N LEU A 77 -11.46 -4.04 -17.47
CA LEU A 77 -12.14 -3.89 -16.18
C LEU A 77 -13.49 -3.16 -16.29
N THR A 78 -13.96 -2.82 -17.49
CA THR A 78 -15.14 -1.97 -17.69
C THR A 78 -16.39 -2.57 -17.05
N ALA A 79 -16.64 -3.87 -17.26
CA ALA A 79 -17.81 -4.55 -16.69
C ALA A 79 -17.78 -4.57 -15.15
N LEU A 80 -16.60 -4.80 -14.57
CA LEU A 80 -16.39 -4.82 -13.13
C LEU A 80 -16.68 -3.45 -12.50
N ILE A 81 -16.21 -2.37 -13.12
CA ILE A 81 -16.42 -0.99 -12.65
C ILE A 81 -17.88 -0.59 -12.74
N VAL A 82 -18.57 -0.96 -13.83
CA VAL A 82 -20.01 -0.69 -13.97
C VAL A 82 -20.80 -1.37 -12.86
N GLU A 83 -20.45 -2.59 -12.49
CA GLU A 83 -21.12 -3.32 -11.42
C GLU A 83 -20.76 -2.79 -10.02
N SER A 84 -19.49 -2.46 -9.79
CA SER A 84 -19.04 -1.86 -8.53
C SER A 84 -19.70 -0.51 -8.28
N ALA A 85 -19.89 0.30 -9.32
CA ALA A 85 -20.57 1.59 -9.23
C ALA A 85 -22.05 1.46 -8.81
N LYS A 86 -22.75 0.38 -9.21
CA LYS A 86 -24.14 0.12 -8.79
C LYS A 86 -24.23 -0.32 -7.34
N THR A 87 -23.31 -1.17 -6.91
CA THR A 87 -23.32 -1.77 -5.57
C THR A 87 -22.64 -0.90 -4.51
N GLY A 88 -21.84 0.08 -4.94
CA GLY A 88 -21.09 0.96 -4.06
C GLY A 88 -19.88 0.29 -3.39
N LYS A 89 -19.44 -0.87 -3.90
CA LYS A 89 -18.27 -1.61 -3.42
C LYS A 89 -16.99 -1.19 -4.18
N PRO A 90 -15.80 -1.40 -3.61
CA PRO A 90 -14.56 -1.23 -4.35
C PRO A 90 -14.51 -2.15 -5.59
N PRO A 91 -14.07 -1.68 -6.76
CA PRO A 91 -14.01 -2.50 -7.97
C PRO A 91 -13.05 -3.69 -7.84
N LEU A 92 -11.94 -3.53 -7.12
CA LEU A 92 -10.91 -4.55 -6.91
C LEU A 92 -10.91 -5.11 -5.47
N ASP A 93 -12.08 -5.17 -4.85
CA ASP A 93 -12.26 -5.60 -3.46
C ASP A 93 -11.62 -6.97 -3.21
N ILE A 94 -10.64 -6.99 -2.29
CA ILE A 94 -9.80 -8.14 -1.96
C ILE A 94 -10.57 -9.36 -1.44
N HIS A 95 -11.80 -9.19 -0.93
CA HIS A 95 -12.59 -10.28 -0.36
C HIS A 95 -13.53 -10.94 -1.38
N VAL A 96 -13.77 -10.32 -2.54
CA VAL A 96 -14.77 -10.79 -3.49
C VAL A 96 -14.24 -10.96 -4.92
N LEU A 97 -13.17 -10.25 -5.28
CA LEU A 97 -12.59 -10.36 -6.61
C LEU A 97 -11.85 -11.70 -6.75
N PRO A 98 -12.26 -12.59 -7.68
CA PRO A 98 -11.50 -13.80 -7.95
C PRO A 98 -10.14 -13.45 -8.56
N ARG A 99 -9.10 -14.16 -8.12
CA ARG A 99 -7.74 -14.00 -8.64
C ARG A 99 -7.55 -14.76 -9.95
N ASP A 100 -7.00 -14.08 -10.95
CA ASP A 100 -6.52 -14.72 -12.17
C ASP A 100 -5.15 -15.37 -11.92
N PRO A 101 -4.81 -16.52 -12.54
CA PRO A 101 -3.49 -17.15 -12.41
C PRO A 101 -2.29 -16.26 -12.74
N HIS A 102 -2.51 -15.08 -13.36
CA HIS A 102 -1.48 -14.07 -13.57
C HIS A 102 -0.69 -13.72 -12.31
N TRP A 103 -1.30 -13.59 -11.13
CA TRP A 103 -0.53 -13.25 -9.92
C TRP A 103 0.48 -14.36 -9.55
N GLN A 104 0.15 -15.63 -9.80
CA GLN A 104 1.07 -16.75 -9.58
C GLN A 104 2.20 -16.74 -10.61
N ARG A 105 1.93 -16.33 -11.85
CA ARG A 105 3.00 -16.09 -12.85
C ARG A 105 3.95 -14.99 -12.39
N LEU A 106 3.42 -13.88 -11.86
CA LEU A 106 4.25 -12.81 -11.29
C LEU A 106 5.09 -13.31 -10.12
N LEU A 107 4.52 -14.14 -9.23
CA LEU A 107 5.28 -14.75 -8.12
C LEU A 107 6.44 -15.61 -8.64
N GLN A 108 6.21 -16.45 -9.65
CA GLN A 108 7.26 -17.29 -10.22
C GLN A 108 8.37 -16.46 -10.90
N SER A 109 8.01 -15.39 -11.62
CA SER A 109 8.99 -14.47 -12.18
C SER A 109 9.77 -13.70 -11.11
N LEU A 110 9.10 -13.25 -10.03
CA LEU A 110 9.76 -12.64 -8.88
C LEU A 110 10.77 -13.61 -8.22
N ILE A 111 10.37 -14.87 -8.05
CA ILE A 111 11.25 -15.92 -7.52
C ILE A 111 12.47 -16.10 -8.42
N ALA A 112 12.29 -16.18 -9.74
CA ALA A 112 13.39 -16.35 -10.69
C ALA A 112 14.39 -15.18 -10.65
N GLU A 113 13.91 -13.94 -10.53
CA GLU A 113 14.77 -12.75 -10.41
C GLU A 113 15.48 -12.65 -9.06
N LEU A 114 14.83 -13.06 -7.97
CA LEU A 114 15.40 -12.94 -6.62
C LEU A 114 16.38 -14.06 -6.29
N LYS A 115 16.14 -15.28 -6.78
CA LYS A 115 16.91 -16.48 -6.42
C LYS A 115 18.43 -16.34 -6.58
N PRO A 116 18.99 -15.71 -7.64
CA PRO A 116 20.43 -15.51 -7.79
C PRO A 116 21.07 -14.61 -6.73
N GLU A 117 20.29 -13.69 -6.14
CA GLU A 117 20.74 -12.70 -5.16
C GLU A 117 20.56 -13.18 -3.71
N MET A 118 20.01 -14.38 -3.51
CA MET A 118 19.57 -14.87 -2.20
C MET A 118 20.46 -15.99 -1.69
N ASP A 119 20.69 -16.01 -0.38
CA ASP A 119 21.43 -17.05 0.33
C ASP A 119 20.71 -17.47 1.62
N GLY A 120 21.28 -18.49 2.28
CA GLY A 120 20.85 -18.93 3.62
C GLY A 120 19.34 -19.21 3.75
N PRO A 121 18.69 -18.74 4.82
CA PRO A 121 17.25 -18.95 5.05
C PRO A 121 16.37 -18.35 3.95
N ALA A 122 16.72 -17.19 3.39
CA ALA A 122 15.89 -16.54 2.36
C ALA A 122 15.84 -17.37 1.08
N LEU A 123 16.97 -17.94 0.65
CA LEU A 123 17.01 -18.86 -0.48
C LEU A 123 16.13 -20.10 -0.24
N ALA A 124 16.22 -20.71 0.95
CA ALA A 124 15.40 -21.88 1.28
C ALA A 124 13.89 -21.57 1.23
N VAL A 125 13.48 -20.38 1.67
CA VAL A 125 12.08 -19.93 1.60
C VAL A 125 11.62 -19.78 0.16
N ILE A 126 12.42 -19.13 -0.69
CA ILE A 126 12.10 -18.94 -2.11
C ILE A 126 12.02 -20.29 -2.84
N GLU A 127 12.93 -21.22 -2.58
CA GLU A 127 12.89 -22.58 -3.17
C GLU A 127 11.68 -23.39 -2.71
N ASN A 128 11.19 -23.16 -1.49
CA ASN A 128 9.96 -23.78 -1.00
C ASN A 128 8.72 -23.18 -1.69
N LEU A 129 8.67 -21.85 -1.87
CA LEU A 129 7.60 -21.18 -2.60
C LEU A 129 7.56 -21.57 -4.08
N GLU A 130 8.73 -21.77 -4.70
CA GLU A 130 8.85 -22.23 -6.09
C GLU A 130 8.18 -23.60 -6.30
N LYS A 131 8.25 -24.47 -5.29
CA LYS A 131 7.71 -25.84 -5.33
C LYS A 131 6.27 -25.94 -4.83
N ALA A 132 5.73 -24.88 -4.23
CA ALA A 132 4.37 -24.86 -3.71
C ALA A 132 3.36 -25.04 -4.85
N SER A 133 2.31 -25.82 -4.60
CA SER A 133 1.23 -26.01 -5.54
C SER A 133 0.38 -24.75 -5.70
N SER A 134 -0.32 -24.63 -6.84
CA SER A 134 -1.24 -23.51 -7.09
C SER A 134 -2.31 -23.37 -5.99
N LEU A 135 -2.75 -24.49 -5.40
CA LEU A 135 -3.72 -24.49 -4.31
C LEU A 135 -3.13 -23.90 -3.02
N GLU A 136 -1.94 -24.36 -2.60
CA GLU A 136 -1.26 -23.83 -1.40
C GLU A 136 -0.97 -22.34 -1.54
N LEU A 137 -0.58 -21.90 -2.73
CA LEU A 137 -0.38 -20.48 -3.04
C LEU A 137 -1.69 -19.67 -2.90
N GLU A 138 -2.82 -20.18 -3.41
CA GLU A 138 -4.12 -19.52 -3.24
C GLU A 138 -4.59 -19.48 -1.79
N GLU A 139 -4.35 -20.54 -1.01
CA GLU A 139 -4.68 -20.58 0.42
C GLU A 139 -3.90 -19.52 1.20
N MET A 140 -2.59 -19.41 0.96
CA MET A 140 -1.76 -18.36 1.57
C MET A 140 -2.19 -16.96 1.12
N ALA A 141 -2.48 -16.75 -0.17
CA ALA A 141 -2.97 -15.46 -0.66
C ALA A 141 -4.31 -15.06 -0.03
N THR A 142 -5.21 -16.02 0.17
CA THR A 142 -6.50 -15.82 0.84
C THR A 142 -6.31 -15.45 2.31
N ALA A 143 -5.45 -16.17 3.03
CA ALA A 143 -5.14 -15.87 4.42
C ALA A 143 -4.54 -14.48 4.60
N LEU A 144 -3.63 -14.05 3.72
CA LEU A 144 -3.05 -12.69 3.76
C LEU A 144 -4.11 -11.59 3.58
N PHE A 145 -5.07 -11.77 2.66
CA PHE A 145 -6.15 -10.79 2.46
C PHE A 145 -7.18 -10.78 3.58
N ASN A 146 -7.38 -11.90 4.27
CA ASN A 146 -8.24 -11.98 5.45
C ASN A 146 -7.54 -11.53 6.75
N ALA A 147 -6.26 -11.13 6.67
CA ALA A 147 -5.40 -10.82 7.81
C ALA A 147 -5.19 -11.99 8.79
N ASP A 148 -5.34 -13.23 8.31
CA ASP A 148 -5.08 -14.47 9.06
C ASP A 148 -3.58 -14.80 9.02
N PHE A 149 -2.74 -13.89 9.54
CA PHE A 149 -1.27 -13.99 9.42
C PHE A 149 -0.69 -15.25 10.08
N ALA A 150 -1.38 -15.86 11.05
CA ALA A 150 -0.96 -17.13 11.64
C ALA A 150 -0.97 -18.30 10.63
N LEU A 151 -1.71 -18.19 9.53
CA LEU A 151 -1.77 -19.24 8.49
C LEU A 151 -0.66 -19.08 7.43
N VAL A 152 0.10 -17.98 7.47
CA VAL A 152 1.16 -17.70 6.49
C VAL A 152 2.40 -17.26 7.25
N SER A 153 3.40 -18.13 7.24
CA SER A 153 4.69 -17.82 7.85
C SER A 153 5.23 -16.47 7.37
N SER A 154 5.70 -15.65 8.32
CA SER A 154 6.14 -14.27 8.08
C SER A 154 7.34 -14.17 7.14
N ASP A 155 8.09 -15.26 6.96
CA ASP A 155 9.17 -15.38 5.97
C ASP A 155 8.66 -15.44 4.51
N LYS A 156 7.47 -16.04 4.27
CA LYS A 156 6.86 -16.19 2.95
C LYS A 156 6.01 -14.99 2.56
N ALA A 157 5.38 -14.35 3.55
CA ALA A 157 4.40 -13.29 3.34
C ALA A 157 4.91 -12.14 2.44
N PRO A 158 6.14 -11.61 2.60
CA PRO A 158 6.64 -10.53 1.74
C PRO A 158 6.72 -10.90 0.25
N PHE A 159 7.10 -12.14 -0.07
CA PHE A 159 7.20 -12.59 -1.47
C PHE A 159 5.82 -12.75 -2.11
N ILE A 160 4.88 -13.37 -1.39
CA ILE A 160 3.50 -13.56 -1.86
C ILE A 160 2.82 -12.20 -2.00
N TRP A 161 2.98 -11.31 -1.02
CA TRP A 161 2.42 -9.97 -1.07
C TRP A 161 3.04 -9.12 -2.19
N ALA A 162 4.33 -9.27 -2.48
CA ALA A 162 4.96 -8.57 -3.61
C ALA A 162 4.32 -8.92 -4.95
N ALA A 163 3.95 -10.19 -5.16
CA ALA A 163 3.23 -10.64 -6.36
C ALA A 163 1.78 -10.14 -6.39
N LEU A 164 1.06 -10.23 -5.27
CA LEU A 164 -0.33 -9.78 -5.15
C LEU A 164 -0.44 -8.26 -5.32
N SER A 165 0.40 -7.48 -4.64
CA SER A 165 0.45 -6.02 -4.76
C SER A 165 0.79 -5.58 -6.18
N LEU A 166 1.75 -6.24 -6.83
CA LEU A 166 2.08 -5.95 -8.22
C LEU A 166 0.88 -6.21 -9.15
N TYR A 167 0.18 -7.34 -8.97
CA TYR A 167 -1.03 -7.64 -9.74
C TYR A 167 -2.15 -6.60 -9.52
N TRP A 168 -2.44 -6.26 -8.26
CA TRP A 168 -3.47 -5.27 -7.92
C TRP A 168 -3.13 -3.86 -8.39
N ALA A 169 -1.87 -3.47 -8.28
CA ALA A 169 -1.40 -2.18 -8.74
C ALA A 169 -1.54 -2.05 -10.26
N GLN A 170 -1.22 -3.11 -11.02
CA GLN A 170 -1.45 -3.16 -12.47
C GLN A 170 -2.94 -3.02 -12.80
N MET A 171 -3.82 -3.80 -12.17
CA MET A 171 -5.27 -3.65 -12.35
C MET A 171 -5.76 -2.23 -12.04
N ALA A 172 -5.26 -1.60 -10.98
CA ALA A 172 -5.64 -0.24 -10.62
C ALA A 172 -5.23 0.81 -11.68
N THR A 173 -4.15 0.59 -12.44
CA THR A 173 -3.79 1.45 -13.58
C THR A 173 -4.73 1.30 -14.78
N LEU A 174 -5.39 0.15 -14.92
CA LEU A 174 -6.28 -0.17 -16.03
C LEU A 174 -7.71 0.36 -15.84
N ILE A 175 -8.01 1.03 -14.73
CA ILE A 175 -9.35 1.58 -14.45
C ILE A 175 -9.59 2.83 -15.32
N PRO A 176 -10.50 2.80 -16.31
CA PRO A 176 -10.78 3.95 -17.19
C PRO A 176 -11.61 5.08 -16.54
N GLY A 177 -12.02 4.94 -15.27
CA GLY A 177 -12.91 5.88 -14.58
C GLY A 177 -12.20 7.01 -13.84
N LYS A 178 -12.92 8.10 -13.51
CA LYS A 178 -12.49 9.05 -12.47
C LYS A 178 -13.23 8.74 -11.18
N ALA A 179 -12.57 9.03 -10.06
CA ALA A 179 -13.19 8.91 -8.75
C ALA A 179 -14.04 10.15 -8.42
N LYS A 180 -15.13 9.91 -7.70
CA LYS A 180 -16.02 10.95 -7.18
C LYS A 180 -16.11 10.81 -5.66
N ALA A 181 -15.91 11.91 -4.95
CA ALA A 181 -16.19 11.97 -3.52
C ALA A 181 -17.70 12.05 -3.26
N GLU A 182 -18.20 11.22 -2.37
CA GLU A 182 -19.60 11.18 -1.95
C GLU A 182 -19.70 11.15 -0.41
N TYR A 183 -20.87 11.40 0.16
CA TYR A 183 -21.06 11.19 1.59
C TYR A 183 -21.05 9.69 1.90
N GLY A 184 -20.36 9.31 2.97
CA GLY A 184 -20.18 7.91 3.36
C GLY A 184 -19.10 7.75 4.42
N GLU A 185 -18.95 6.52 4.89
CA GLU A 185 -18.01 6.09 5.94
C GLU A 185 -16.87 5.27 5.32
N GLN A 186 -16.10 4.54 6.14
CA GLN A 186 -15.08 3.58 5.70
C GLN A 186 -13.84 4.19 5.02
N ARG A 187 -13.45 5.41 5.39
CA ARG A 187 -12.26 6.09 4.83
C ARG A 187 -10.93 5.45 5.19
N GLN A 188 -10.90 4.56 6.17
CA GLN A 188 -9.72 3.80 6.55
C GLN A 188 -9.33 2.75 5.48
N PHE A 189 -10.22 2.48 4.52
CA PHE A 189 -10.00 1.53 3.44
C PHE A 189 -9.85 2.21 2.09
N CYS A 190 -9.05 1.59 1.23
CA CYS A 190 -8.83 2.01 -0.14
C CYS A 190 -10.13 1.87 -0.94
N PRO A 191 -10.60 2.91 -1.63
CA PRO A 191 -11.83 2.84 -2.42
C PRO A 191 -11.70 2.02 -3.70
N VAL A 192 -10.47 1.60 -4.06
CA VAL A 192 -10.21 0.75 -5.23
C VAL A 192 -10.22 -0.72 -4.85
N CYS A 193 -9.47 -1.12 -3.81
CA CYS A 193 -9.30 -2.54 -3.47
C CYS A 193 -9.80 -2.95 -2.08
N GLY A 194 -10.28 -2.02 -1.26
CA GLY A 194 -10.74 -2.31 0.11
C GLY A 194 -9.63 -2.55 1.14
N SER A 195 -8.35 -2.57 0.73
CA SER A 195 -7.23 -2.74 1.66
C SER A 195 -6.96 -1.50 2.51
N ILE A 196 -6.15 -1.64 3.56
CA ILE A 196 -5.70 -0.55 4.44
C ILE A 196 -4.52 0.24 3.86
N PRO A 197 -4.21 1.44 4.36
CA PRO A 197 -3.00 2.15 3.95
C PRO A 197 -1.74 1.52 4.53
N VAL A 198 -0.59 1.80 3.91
CA VAL A 198 0.74 1.63 4.55
C VAL A 198 1.08 2.86 5.40
N SER A 199 0.84 4.05 4.84
CA SER A 199 1.16 5.34 5.46
C SER A 199 0.31 6.46 4.87
N SER A 200 0.43 7.65 5.43
CA SER A 200 -0.16 8.88 4.90
C SER A 200 0.91 9.76 4.25
N MET A 201 0.62 10.28 3.07
CA MET A 201 1.50 11.16 2.30
C MET A 201 0.94 12.57 2.27
N VAL A 202 1.78 13.56 2.58
CA VAL A 202 1.49 14.97 2.38
C VAL A 202 2.31 15.46 1.20
N HIS A 203 1.64 15.66 0.07
CA HIS A 203 2.30 15.92 -1.20
C HIS A 203 2.73 17.38 -1.38
N ILE A 204 3.68 17.56 -2.30
CA ILE A 204 4.05 18.85 -2.91
C ILE A 204 3.53 18.93 -4.36
N GLY A 205 3.57 20.12 -4.98
CA GLY A 205 3.23 20.30 -6.40
C GLY A 205 1.74 20.56 -6.65
N THR A 206 1.10 19.82 -7.57
CA THR A 206 -0.31 20.06 -7.96
C THR A 206 -1.31 19.74 -6.85
N THR A 207 -0.92 18.95 -5.87
CA THR A 207 -1.70 18.63 -4.66
C THR A 207 -0.99 19.15 -3.40
N ASN A 208 -0.28 20.28 -3.53
CA ASN A 208 0.56 20.81 -2.47
C ASN A 208 -0.20 20.96 -1.14
N GLY A 209 0.35 20.34 -0.11
CA GLY A 209 -0.23 20.35 1.22
C GLY A 209 -1.49 19.51 1.40
N LEU A 210 -1.92 18.74 0.40
CA LEU A 210 -3.03 17.81 0.57
C LEU A 210 -2.52 16.49 1.15
N ARG A 211 -3.32 15.91 2.05
CA ARG A 211 -3.04 14.63 2.70
C ARG A 211 -3.77 13.51 1.97
N TYR A 212 -3.02 12.48 1.60
CA TYR A 212 -3.53 11.26 1.03
C TYR A 212 -3.11 10.07 1.91
N LEU A 213 -3.92 9.03 1.92
CA LEU A 213 -3.54 7.73 2.44
C LEU A 213 -3.04 6.89 1.26
N HIS A 214 -1.91 6.22 1.42
CA HIS A 214 -1.28 5.42 0.37
C HIS A 214 -1.59 3.94 0.61
N CYS A 215 -2.24 3.27 -0.35
CA CYS A 215 -2.66 1.87 -0.20
C CYS A 215 -1.46 0.93 -0.08
N ASN A 216 -1.51 -0.04 0.84
CA ASN A 216 -0.46 -1.05 0.98
C ASN A 216 -0.48 -2.16 -0.11
N LEU A 217 -1.47 -2.15 -1.01
CA LEU A 217 -1.68 -3.21 -2.00
C LEU A 217 -1.66 -2.67 -3.42
N CYS A 218 -2.57 -1.75 -3.77
CA CYS A 218 -2.75 -1.30 -5.15
C CYS A 218 -2.10 0.06 -5.47
N GLU A 219 -1.29 0.61 -4.55
CA GLU A 219 -0.54 1.87 -4.75
C GLU A 219 -1.44 3.11 -4.99
N THR A 220 -2.76 2.96 -4.85
CA THR A 220 -3.73 4.04 -4.99
C THR A 220 -3.70 4.94 -3.77
N GLU A 221 -3.79 6.24 -4.00
CA GLU A 221 -3.83 7.25 -2.95
C GLU A 221 -5.22 7.90 -2.86
N TRP A 222 -5.78 8.05 -1.66
CA TRP A 222 -7.08 8.70 -1.47
C TRP A 222 -7.05 9.81 -0.42
N HIS A 223 -7.76 10.90 -0.71
CA HIS A 223 -7.68 12.12 0.08
C HIS A 223 -8.41 11.98 1.42
N VAL A 224 -7.73 12.39 2.49
CA VAL A 224 -8.28 12.53 3.83
C VAL A 224 -7.94 13.91 4.37
N VAL A 225 -8.92 14.55 5.02
CA VAL A 225 -8.71 15.87 5.62
C VAL A 225 -7.67 15.77 6.74
N ARG A 226 -6.67 16.67 6.74
CA ARG A 226 -5.52 16.65 7.66
C ARG A 226 -5.88 16.55 9.15
N VAL A 227 -6.99 17.14 9.58
CA VAL A 227 -7.41 17.19 10.98
C VAL A 227 -8.37 16.06 11.36
N LYS A 228 -8.30 14.91 10.67
CA LYS A 228 -9.11 13.71 10.95
C LYS A 228 -8.23 12.48 11.10
N CYS A 229 -8.56 11.67 12.11
CA CYS A 229 -8.03 10.32 12.24
C CYS A 229 -8.31 9.54 10.94
N SER A 230 -7.27 8.94 10.37
CA SER A 230 -7.40 8.08 9.19
C SER A 230 -8.18 6.80 9.45
N ASN A 231 -8.39 6.42 10.73
CA ASN A 231 -9.06 5.20 11.14
C ASN A 231 -10.53 5.45 11.56
N CYS A 232 -10.76 6.21 12.63
CA CYS A 232 -12.12 6.41 13.20
C CYS A 232 -12.81 7.72 12.78
N GLU A 233 -12.18 8.53 11.92
CA GLU A 233 -12.65 9.84 11.44
C GLU A 233 -12.88 10.93 12.51
N GLN A 234 -12.54 10.67 13.78
CA GLN A 234 -12.60 11.65 14.86
C GLN A 234 -11.48 12.71 14.73
N THR A 235 -11.68 13.85 15.37
CA THR A 235 -10.80 15.03 15.26
C THR A 235 -10.27 15.55 16.59
N ARG A 236 -10.81 15.04 17.71
CA ARG A 236 -10.65 15.68 19.03
C ARG A 236 -9.30 15.42 19.65
N ASP A 237 -8.80 14.19 19.54
CA ASP A 237 -7.59 13.75 20.24
C ASP A 237 -6.55 13.21 19.26
N LEU A 238 -6.03 14.11 18.41
CA LEU A 238 -4.97 13.81 17.44
C LEU A 238 -3.64 14.43 17.90
N ASN A 239 -2.61 13.59 18.01
CA ASN A 239 -1.26 14.03 18.37
C ASN A 239 -0.24 13.59 17.31
N TYR A 240 0.84 14.33 17.17
CA TYR A 240 1.88 14.07 16.17
C TYR A 240 3.23 13.88 16.86
N TRP A 241 3.85 12.72 16.64
CA TRP A 241 5.07 12.31 17.30
C TRP A 241 6.21 12.16 16.29
N SER A 242 7.41 12.57 16.71
CA SER A 242 8.64 12.45 15.93
C SER A 242 9.79 12.18 16.88
N LEU A 243 10.76 11.34 16.49
CA LEU A 243 11.90 11.01 17.34
C LEU A 243 12.93 12.14 17.42
N ASP A 244 13.24 12.78 16.29
CA ASP A 244 14.37 13.71 16.21
C ASP A 244 13.98 15.17 16.43
N SER A 245 12.93 15.63 15.74
CA SER A 245 12.50 17.03 15.79
C SER A 245 11.08 17.22 15.29
N GLU A 246 10.44 18.32 15.72
CA GLU A 246 9.13 18.74 15.21
C GLU A 246 9.11 19.01 13.70
N GLN A 247 10.28 19.19 13.06
CA GLN A 247 10.40 19.42 11.62
C GLN A 247 10.72 18.13 10.84
N ALA A 248 10.70 16.97 11.50
CA ALA A 248 10.94 15.68 10.86
C ALA A 248 9.96 15.42 9.69
N ALA A 249 10.48 14.82 8.63
CA ALA A 249 9.70 14.43 7.47
C ALA A 249 8.74 13.26 7.77
N ILE A 250 9.06 12.43 8.76
CA ILE A 250 8.25 11.28 9.17
C ILE A 250 7.74 11.52 10.59
N LYS A 251 6.43 11.38 10.79
CA LYS A 251 5.78 11.47 12.09
C LYS A 251 4.77 10.35 12.27
N ALA A 252 4.39 10.05 13.51
CA ALA A 252 3.24 9.22 13.82
C ALA A 252 2.07 10.12 14.22
N GLU A 253 0.95 10.01 13.50
CA GLU A 253 -0.34 10.58 13.92
C GLU A 253 -1.03 9.56 14.83
N THR A 254 -1.16 9.86 16.12
CA THR A 254 -1.90 9.02 17.08
C THR A 254 -3.29 9.57 17.30
N CYS A 255 -4.25 8.69 17.59
CA CYS A 255 -5.62 9.07 17.93
C CYS A 255 -6.03 8.47 19.28
N GLY A 256 -6.29 9.32 20.27
CA GLY A 256 -6.74 8.86 21.59
C GLY A 256 -8.17 8.34 21.62
N ASP A 257 -9.01 8.68 20.63
CA ASP A 257 -10.39 8.18 20.54
C ASP A 257 -10.48 6.69 20.17
N CYS A 258 -9.58 6.19 19.32
CA CYS A 258 -9.55 4.78 18.91
C CYS A 258 -8.29 4.02 19.32
N GLY A 259 -7.33 4.69 19.95
CA GLY A 259 -6.08 4.07 20.41
C GLY A 259 -5.18 3.60 19.27
N THR A 260 -5.31 4.15 18.05
CA THR A 260 -4.47 3.76 16.90
C THR A 260 -3.53 4.86 16.44
N TYR A 261 -2.50 4.49 15.69
CA TYR A 261 -1.64 5.42 14.98
C TYR A 261 -1.41 5.04 13.51
N LEU A 262 -1.09 6.04 12.71
CA LEU A 262 -0.61 5.90 11.34
C LEU A 262 0.57 6.85 11.10
N LYS A 263 1.62 6.39 10.44
CA LYS A 263 2.72 7.29 10.05
C LYS A 263 2.29 8.23 8.93
N ILE A 264 2.71 9.48 9.04
CA ILE A 264 2.49 10.54 8.07
C ILE A 264 3.83 11.12 7.61
N LEU A 265 4.01 11.18 6.30
CA LEU A 265 5.25 11.55 5.61
C LEU A 265 5.04 12.86 4.85
N TYR A 266 5.95 13.82 5.06
CA TYR A 266 5.87 15.16 4.51
C TYR A 266 6.89 15.37 3.39
N GLN A 267 6.44 15.36 2.14
CA GLN A 267 7.30 15.59 0.97
C GLN A 267 7.93 17.00 0.94
N GLU A 268 7.32 17.97 1.62
CA GLU A 268 7.88 19.31 1.77
C GLU A 268 9.21 19.30 2.55
N LYS A 269 9.36 18.38 3.51
CA LYS A 269 10.54 18.29 4.38
C LYS A 269 11.63 17.43 3.76
N ASP A 270 11.25 16.35 3.09
CA ASP A 270 12.14 15.54 2.26
C ASP A 270 11.39 15.11 0.99
N PRO A 271 11.71 15.68 -0.19
CA PRO A 271 11.04 15.33 -1.44
C PRO A 271 11.22 13.88 -1.90
N LYS A 272 12.19 13.15 -1.31
CA LYS A 272 12.47 11.75 -1.65
C LYS A 272 11.66 10.75 -0.85
N VAL A 273 10.88 11.17 0.16
CA VAL A 273 10.11 10.23 0.98
C VAL A 273 9.22 9.34 0.12
N GLU A 274 9.27 8.04 0.42
CA GLU A 274 8.52 7.00 -0.26
C GLU A 274 7.67 6.24 0.77
N ALA A 275 6.39 6.05 0.45
CA ALA A 275 5.35 5.65 1.39
C ALA A 275 5.63 4.34 2.12
N VAL A 276 6.30 3.38 1.46
CA VAL A 276 6.63 2.06 1.98
C VAL A 276 8.02 2.04 2.60
N ALA A 277 9.01 2.63 1.93
CA ALA A 277 10.41 2.60 2.31
C ALA A 277 10.67 3.38 3.60
N ASP A 278 10.17 4.61 3.70
CA ASP A 278 10.36 5.47 4.87
C ASP A 278 9.50 5.00 6.06
N ASP A 279 8.36 4.37 5.80
CA ASP A 279 7.62 3.65 6.84
C ASP A 279 8.45 2.48 7.39
N LEU A 280 9.03 1.64 6.52
CA LEU A 280 9.86 0.51 6.93
C LEU A 280 11.15 0.94 7.63
N ALA A 281 11.78 2.04 7.21
CA ALA A 281 13.01 2.51 7.83
C ALA A 281 12.78 3.17 9.20
N SER A 282 11.54 3.47 9.56
CA SER A 282 11.20 4.16 10.81
C SER A 282 10.57 3.25 11.87
N LEU A 283 10.92 1.96 11.93
CA LEU A 283 10.37 1.00 12.91
C LEU A 283 10.60 1.39 14.38
N VAL A 284 11.65 2.16 14.67
CA VAL A 284 11.88 2.70 16.02
C VAL A 284 10.71 3.58 16.47
N LEU A 285 10.05 4.29 15.55
CA LEU A 285 8.88 5.08 15.85
C LEU A 285 7.67 4.18 16.15
N ASP A 286 7.51 3.05 15.46
CA ASP A 286 6.45 2.08 15.77
C ASP A 286 6.61 1.54 17.20
N ALA A 287 7.83 1.10 17.57
CA ALA A 287 8.13 0.61 18.91
C ALA A 287 7.84 1.67 19.99
N ARG A 288 8.07 2.96 19.69
CA ARG A 288 7.72 4.06 20.60
C ARG A 288 6.21 4.23 20.75
N MET A 289 5.43 4.09 19.66
CA MET A 289 3.97 4.19 19.71
C MET A 289 3.34 3.02 20.47
N GLU A 290 3.88 1.81 20.30
CA GLU A 290 3.46 0.63 21.06
C GLU A 290 3.72 0.80 22.56
N GLN A 291 4.87 1.35 22.96
CA GLN A 291 5.17 1.68 24.36
C GLN A 291 4.19 2.70 24.97
N GLU A 292 3.69 3.63 24.15
CA GLU A 292 2.67 4.60 24.55
C GLU A 292 1.24 4.01 24.50
N GLY A 293 1.10 2.74 24.14
CA GLY A 293 -0.18 2.02 24.14
C GLY A 293 -1.03 2.19 22.88
N PHE A 294 -0.46 2.69 21.78
CA PHE A 294 -1.17 2.82 20.51
C PHE A 294 -0.96 1.60 19.61
N ALA A 295 -2.04 1.11 19.01
CA ALA A 295 -2.01 0.05 18.00
C ALA A 295 -1.80 0.61 16.58
N ARG A 296 -1.09 -0.11 15.73
CA ARG A 296 -0.87 0.31 14.34
C ARG A 296 -2.12 0.07 13.49
N SER A 297 -2.56 1.07 12.71
CA SER A 297 -3.70 0.93 11.78
C SER A 297 -3.27 0.76 10.31
N SER A 298 -2.08 0.22 10.08
CA SER A 298 -1.51 -0.04 8.75
C SER A 298 -0.68 -1.32 8.75
N ILE A 299 -0.39 -1.83 7.55
CA ILE A 299 0.55 -2.92 7.33
C ILE A 299 1.54 -2.50 6.26
N ASN A 300 2.83 -2.73 6.52
CA ASN A 300 3.88 -2.53 5.52
C ASN A 300 4.01 -3.77 4.62
N PRO A 301 4.06 -3.61 3.27
CA PRO A 301 4.25 -4.72 2.32
C PRO A 301 5.44 -5.64 2.55
N PHE A 302 6.43 -5.22 3.34
CA PHE A 302 7.59 -6.03 3.67
C PHE A 302 7.55 -6.58 5.09
N LEU A 303 6.71 -6.06 6.00
CA LEU A 303 6.69 -6.43 7.41
C LEU A 303 5.31 -6.93 7.83
N PHE A 304 5.19 -8.24 8.03
CA PHE A 304 3.97 -8.90 8.50
C PHE A 304 4.12 -9.37 9.94
N PRO A 305 3.02 -9.40 10.73
CA PRO A 305 3.04 -10.00 12.05
C PRO A 305 3.55 -11.44 11.98
N GLY A 306 4.54 -11.79 12.79
CA GLY A 306 4.95 -13.17 12.99
C GLY A 306 4.00 -13.91 13.94
N GLU A 307 4.07 -15.24 13.96
CA GLU A 307 3.60 -15.99 15.12
C GLU A 307 4.39 -15.49 16.34
N GLY A 308 3.71 -14.85 17.28
CA GLY A 308 4.31 -14.55 18.57
C GLY A 308 4.61 -15.86 19.27
N GLU A 309 5.85 -16.04 19.74
CA GLU A 309 6.13 -17.00 20.82
C GLU A 309 5.38 -16.60 22.10
#